data_AF-A0A2M8D4V0-F1
#
_entry.id   AF-A0A2M8D4V0-F1
#
_cell.length_a   1.000
_cell.length_b   1.000
_cell.length_c   1.000
_cell.angle_alpha   90.00
_cell.angle_beta   90.00
_cell.angle_gamma   90.00
#
_symmetry.space_group_name_H-M   'P 1'
#
loop_
_entity.id
_entity.type
_entity.pdbx_description
1 polymer ?
#
loop_
_entity_poly.entity_id
_entity_poly.type
_entity_poly.pdbx_seq_one_letter_code
_entity_poly.pdbx_strand_id
1 'polypeptide(L)' 'MIVAGFFVMVGHIYPVLGGFSGGKGISTAAGVLSLVDPLAFFVALILFVFIL' A
#
# COMPACT_ATOMS: atom_id res chain seq x y z
N MET A 1 -0.96 3.26 -14.15
CA MET A 1 -0.60 3.24 -12.71
C MET A 1 -1.51 2.31 -11.91
N ILE A 2 -2.84 2.37 -12.07
CA ILE A 2 -3.80 1.52 -11.32
C ILE A 2 -3.51 0.02 -11.45
N VAL A 3 -3.25 -0.47 -12.67
CA VAL A 3 -2.93 -1.90 -12.90
C VAL A 3 -1.65 -2.32 -12.18
N ALA A 4 -0.60 -1.48 -12.22
CA ALA A 4 0.64 -1.76 -11.51
C ALA A 4 0.44 -1.77 -9.98
N GLY A 5 -0.34 -0.83 -9.46
CA GLY A 5 -0.72 -0.81 -8.03
C GLY A 5 -1.48 -2.07 -7.60
N PHE A 6 -2.37 -2.56 -8.45
CA PHE A 6 -3.09 -3.82 -8.20
C PHE A 6 -2.13 -5.02 -8.07
N PHE A 7 -1.23 -5.20 -9.04
CA PHE A 7 -0.26 -6.31 -8.99
C PHE A 7 0.70 -6.21 -7.80
N VAL A 8 1.11 -5.00 -7.44
CA VAL A 8 1.95 -4.75 -6.25
C VAL A 8 1.23 -5.13 -4.95
N MET A 9 -0.07 -4.81 -4.83
CA MET A 9 -0.87 -5.20 -3.65
C MET A 9 -1.05 -6.72 -3.59
N VAL A 10 -1.36 -7.37 -4.71
CA VAL A 10 -1.51 -8.83 -4.79
C VAL A 10 -0.20 -9.52 -4.40
N GLY A 11 0.94 -9.07 -4.94
CA GLY A 11 2.25 -9.65 -4.62
C GLY A 11 2.68 -9.45 -3.17
N HIS A 12 2.17 -8.43 -2.47
CA HIS A 12 2.47 -8.19 -1.06
C HIS A 12 1.55 -8.96 -0.10
N ILE A 13 0.26 -9.09 -0.42
CA ILE A 13 -0.71 -9.84 0.39
C ILE A 13 -0.53 -11.35 0.18
N TYR A 14 -0.17 -11.75 -1.04
CA TYR A 14 0.05 -13.15 -1.43
C TYR A 14 1.46 -13.33 -2.03
N PRO A 15 2.52 -13.14 -1.25
CA PRO A 15 3.88 -13.30 -1.74
C PRO A 15 4.16 -14.77 -2.07
N VAL A 16 4.51 -15.04 -3.32
CA VAL A 16 4.86 -16.40 -3.80
C VAL A 16 6.04 -16.97 -3.01
N LEU A 17 7.04 -16.14 -2.71
CA LEU A 17 8.23 -16.54 -1.94
C LEU A 17 7.96 -16.72 -0.43
N GLY A 18 6.85 -16.18 0.07
CA GLY A 18 6.43 -16.27 1.48
C GLY A 18 5.42 -17.39 1.74
N GLY A 19 5.21 -18.31 0.79
CA GLY A 19 4.20 -19.36 0.92
C GLY A 19 2.78 -18.82 0.97
N PHE A 20 2.51 -17.71 0.28
CA PHE A 20 1.20 -17.02 0.26
C PHE A 20 0.75 -16.42 1.59
N SER A 21 1.64 -16.34 2.60
CA SER A 21 1.39 -15.63 3.85
C SER A 21 2.03 -14.23 3.77
N GLY A 22 1.22 -13.22 3.46
CA GLY A 22 1.67 -11.84 3.30
C GLY A 22 1.30 -10.89 4.43
N GLY A 23 1.69 -9.62 4.25
CA GLY A 23 1.42 -8.56 5.20
C GLY A 23 0.06 -7.86 4.96
N LYS A 24 -0.28 -6.92 5.85
CA LYS A 24 -1.53 -6.14 5.78
C LYS A 24 -1.58 -5.12 4.63
N GLY A 25 -0.52 -4.98 3.84
CA GLY A 25 -0.50 -4.08 2.68
C GLY A 25 -0.38 -2.58 2.98
N ILE A 26 -0.20 -2.17 4.24
CA ILE A 26 -0.21 -0.75 4.64
C ILE A 26 0.94 0.03 3.99
N SER A 27 2.18 -0.47 4.10
CA SER A 27 3.36 0.17 3.48
C SER A 27 3.26 0.21 1.96
N THR A 28 2.70 -0.86 1.37
CA THR A 28 2.50 -1.00 -0.06
C THR A 28 1.46 0.00 -0.59
N ALA A 29 0.32 0.11 0.08
CA ALA A 29 -0.71 1.08 -0.26
C ALA A 29 -0.22 2.53 -0.08
N ALA A 30 0.54 2.80 0.97
CA ALA A 30 1.20 4.08 1.22
C ALA A 30 2.15 4.48 0.06
N GLY A 31 2.97 3.54 -0.40
CA GLY A 31 3.87 3.75 -1.55
C GLY A 31 3.13 3.97 -2.87
N VAL A 32 2.04 3.23 -3.13
CA VAL A 32 1.23 3.44 -4.34
C VAL A 32 0.51 4.79 -4.28
N LEU A 33 -0.06 5.16 -3.13
CA LEU A 33 -0.80 6.41 -2.96
C LEU A 33 0.12 7.63 -3.10
N SER A 34 1.35 7.59 -2.57
CA SER A 34 2.31 8.69 -2.69
C SER A 34 2.72 8.99 -4.13
N LEU A 35 2.70 7.98 -5.01
CA LEU A 35 2.99 8.10 -6.44
C LEU A 35 1.78 8.54 -7.27
N VAL A 36 0.56 8.14 -6.88
CA VAL A 36 -0.67 8.47 -7.62
C VAL A 36 -1.21 9.84 -7.24
N ASP A 37 -1.30 10.13 -5.94
CA ASP A 37 -1.78 11.40 -5.41
C ASP A 37 -1.02 11.75 -4.11
N PRO A 38 0.04 12.57 -4.20
CA PRO A 38 0.86 12.95 -3.06
C PRO A 38 0.07 13.70 -1.97
N LEU A 39 -0.97 14.44 -2.35
CA LEU A 39 -1.77 15.25 -1.43
C LEU A 39 -2.67 14.35 -0.59
N ALA A 40 -3.35 13.39 -1.25
CA ALA A 40 -4.11 12.35 -0.58
C ALA A 40 -3.23 11.50 0.35
N PHE A 41 -1.99 11.20 -0.07
CA PHE A 41 -1.01 10.49 0.77
C PHE A 41 -0.70 11.25 2.06
N PHE A 42 -0.42 12.55 2.01
CA PHE A 42 -0.12 13.33 3.23
C PHE A 42 -1.32 13.41 4.17
N VAL A 43 -2.54 13.58 3.64
CA VAL A 43 -3.75 13.56 4.48
C VAL A 43 -3.93 12.19 5.12
N ALA A 44 -3.79 11.12 4.36
CA ALA A 44 -3.88 9.76 4.87
C ALA A 44 -2.79 9.46 5.91
N LEU A 45 -1.56 9.95 5.72
CA LEU A 45 -0.45 9.82 6.66
C LEU A 45 -0.74 10.53 7.98
N ILE A 46 -1.25 11.76 7.92
CA ILE A 46 -1.65 12.53 9.12
C ILE A 46 -2.73 11.74 9.87
N LEU A 47 -3.80 11.32 9.18
CA LEU A 47 -4.86 10.53 9.81
C LEU A 47 -4.32 9.24 10.42
N PHE A 48 -3.42 8.54 9.72
CA PHE A 48 -2.80 7.31 10.20
C PHE A 48 -1.98 7.53 11.48
N VAL A 49 -1.27 8.64 11.61
CA VAL A 49 -0.44 8.95 12.80
C VAL A 49 -1.27 9.46 13.99
N PHE A 50 -2.34 10.21 13.73
CA PHE A 50 -3.13 10.84 14.78
C PHE A 50 -4.31 9.99 15.30
N ILE A 51 -4.81 9.04 14.49
CA ILE A 51 -6.00 8.24 14.82
C ILE A 51 -5.64 6.80 15.19
N LEU A 52 -4.66 6.22 14.49
CA LEU A 52 -4.28 4.81 14.61
C LEU A 52 -2.99 4.66 15.43
#